data_AF-A0A1V6CKC8-F1
#
_entry.id   AF-A0A1V6CKC8-F1
#
_cell.length_a   1.000
_cell.length_b   1.000
_cell.length_c   1.000
_cell.angle_alpha   90.00
_cell.angle_beta   90.00
_cell.angle_gamma   90.00
#
_symmetry.space_group_name_H-M   'P 1'
#
loop_
_entity.id
_entity.type
_entity.pdbx_description
1 polymer ?
#
loop_
_entity_poly.entity_id
_entity_poly.type
_entity_poly.pdbx_seq_one_letter_code
_entity_poly.pdbx_strand_id
1 'polypeptide(L)'
;MKEQLKCGFCDLFGFNDQGFPVARLPLKIDTVVIREDSVIKPNAEIGGFVISKHIDNYALVHYYEDGVINLRMFIPDDCRNEVLYNCKPEKRLYKYGEKIHLRQITENGIFRIFPALKYLKIEDDEARQDNEFIATTVSDGKNFTALFTDKKDGSIKKIKPIGNVSNNYIMTVDFYMLCLSYAYDENLYKVFKNSDSCLIINEPTEFSERMHAAFDRQYQGYVGVNARVSYGNCLSPLGTLFTKNKRFLLQREYRFVWMPEHSKEELDPIKLQKNDRAYFASLVEKPIDLYVGDLGDIIELVDKPI
;
A
#
# COMPACT_ATOMS: atom_id res chain seq x y z
N MET A 1 -6.58 -21.61 26.04
CA MET A 1 -5.85 -21.91 24.79
C MET A 1 -6.71 -21.38 23.66
N LYS A 2 -6.44 -20.17 23.16
CA LYS A 2 -7.13 -19.59 21.99
C LYS A 2 -6.13 -19.64 20.85
N GLU A 3 -6.43 -20.42 19.81
CA GLU A 3 -5.70 -20.38 18.54
C GLU A 3 -5.83 -18.97 17.96
N GLN A 4 -4.71 -18.30 17.71
CA GLN A 4 -4.66 -17.07 16.94
C GLN A 4 -4.84 -17.43 15.46
N LEU A 5 -6.05 -17.26 14.95
CA LEU A 5 -6.32 -17.27 13.52
C LEU A 5 -5.71 -16.01 12.89
N LYS A 6 -4.66 -16.23 12.10
CA LYS A 6 -4.09 -15.24 11.17
C LYS A 6 -5.02 -15.18 9.96
N CYS A 7 -5.56 -14.00 9.65
CA CYS A 7 -6.44 -13.81 8.51
C CYS A 7 -6.13 -12.43 7.92
N GLY A 8 -5.49 -12.41 6.74
CA GLY A 8 -5.32 -11.21 5.92
C GLY A 8 -6.62 -10.85 5.21
N PHE A 9 -6.70 -9.67 4.60
CA PHE A 9 -7.92 -9.24 3.88
C PHE A 9 -8.31 -10.20 2.74
N CYS A 10 -7.32 -10.84 2.10
CA CYS A 10 -7.49 -11.88 1.08
C CYS A 10 -8.06 -13.21 1.62
N ASP A 11 -8.09 -13.40 2.94
CA ASP A 11 -8.66 -14.58 3.60
C ASP A 11 -10.12 -14.38 4.00
N LEU A 12 -10.62 -13.12 4.03
CA LEU A 12 -12.02 -12.80 4.38
C LEU A 12 -13.00 -13.06 3.24
N PHE A 13 -12.52 -12.95 2.01
CA PHE A 13 -13.31 -13.14 0.79
C PHE A 13 -12.57 -14.05 -0.20
N GLY A 14 -13.30 -15.00 -0.78
CA GLY A 14 -12.87 -15.78 -1.94
C GLY A 14 -13.74 -15.48 -3.16
N PHE A 15 -13.44 -16.12 -4.28
CA PHE A 15 -14.33 -16.14 -5.44
C PHE A 15 -14.86 -17.56 -5.64
N ASN A 16 -16.15 -17.69 -5.99
CA ASN A 16 -16.67 -18.96 -6.48
C ASN A 16 -16.29 -19.17 -7.96
N ASP A 17 -16.61 -20.34 -8.51
CA ASP A 17 -16.33 -20.71 -9.91
C ASP A 17 -17.00 -19.77 -10.95
N GLN A 18 -17.94 -18.93 -10.52
CA GLN A 18 -18.61 -17.93 -11.36
C GLN A 18 -17.98 -16.54 -11.24
N GLY A 19 -16.91 -16.40 -10.46
CA GLY A 19 -16.21 -15.14 -10.22
C GLY A 19 -16.95 -14.18 -9.30
N PHE A 20 -17.91 -14.65 -8.49
CA PHE A 20 -18.57 -13.83 -7.48
C PHE A 20 -17.83 -13.89 -6.14
N PRO A 21 -17.73 -12.76 -5.41
CA PRO A 21 -17.14 -12.75 -4.08
C PRO A 21 -18.01 -13.54 -3.09
N VAL A 22 -17.35 -14.35 -2.28
CA VAL A 22 -17.95 -15.18 -1.23
C VAL A 22 -17.24 -14.90 0.07
N ALA A 23 -17.99 -14.65 1.14
CA ALA A 23 -17.40 -14.50 2.48
C ALA A 23 -16.82 -15.85 2.93
N ARG A 24 -15.54 -15.90 3.26
CA ARG A 24 -14.87 -17.12 3.77
C ARG A 24 -14.95 -17.27 5.29
N LEU A 25 -15.47 -16.25 5.97
CA LEU A 25 -15.70 -16.22 7.41
C LEU A 25 -17.00 -15.45 7.71
N PRO A 26 -17.61 -15.63 8.88
CA PRO A 26 -18.73 -14.78 9.31
C PRO A 26 -18.28 -13.33 9.51
N LEU A 27 -18.99 -12.38 8.90
CA LEU A 27 -18.69 -10.95 8.94
C LEU A 27 -19.87 -10.17 9.54
N LYS A 28 -19.58 -9.17 10.36
CA LYS A 28 -20.59 -8.20 10.81
C LYS A 28 -20.31 -6.82 10.21
N ILE A 29 -21.29 -6.30 9.47
CA ILE A 29 -21.27 -4.97 8.86
C ILE A 29 -22.43 -4.18 9.45
N ASP A 30 -22.13 -3.17 10.24
CA ASP A 30 -23.11 -2.45 11.08
C ASP A 30 -23.99 -3.41 11.91
N THR A 31 -25.28 -3.49 11.58
CA THR A 31 -26.25 -4.37 12.23
C THR A 31 -26.46 -5.70 11.51
N VAL A 32 -25.86 -5.89 10.33
CA VAL A 32 -26.05 -7.07 9.48
C VAL A 32 -24.92 -8.08 9.68
N VAL A 33 -25.28 -9.36 9.80
CA VAL A 33 -24.34 -10.48 9.87
C VAL A 33 -24.37 -11.27 8.56
N ILE A 34 -23.27 -11.26 7.83
CA ILE A 34 -23.03 -12.09 6.64
C ILE A 34 -22.38 -13.38 7.13
N ARG A 35 -22.93 -14.53 6.75
CA ARG A 35 -22.38 -15.83 7.14
C ARG A 35 -21.24 -16.24 6.21
N GLU A 36 -20.37 -17.11 6.69
CA GLU A 36 -19.46 -17.87 5.84
C GLU A 36 -20.22 -18.52 4.67
N ASP A 37 -19.57 -18.59 3.51
CA ASP A 37 -20.08 -19.03 2.21
C ASP A 37 -21.23 -18.20 1.61
N SER A 38 -21.58 -17.07 2.24
CA SER A 38 -22.59 -16.19 1.66
C SER A 38 -22.05 -15.52 0.40
N VAL A 39 -22.71 -15.79 -0.73
CA VAL A 39 -22.44 -15.13 -2.01
C VAL A 39 -22.90 -13.67 -1.91
N ILE A 40 -21.97 -12.74 -2.04
CA ILE A 40 -22.27 -11.32 -2.03
C ILE A 40 -22.54 -10.90 -3.48
N LYS A 41 -23.82 -10.73 -3.81
CA LYS A 41 -24.21 -10.36 -5.16
C LYS A 41 -23.70 -8.95 -5.49
N PRO A 42 -23.20 -8.72 -6.70
CA PRO A 42 -22.93 -7.38 -7.19
C PRO A 42 -24.11 -6.43 -6.97
N ASN A 43 -23.84 -5.24 -6.43
CA ASN A 43 -24.83 -4.20 -6.11
C ASN A 43 -25.82 -4.57 -5.00
N ALA A 44 -25.52 -5.56 -4.16
CA ALA A 44 -26.30 -5.80 -2.96
C ALA A 44 -26.17 -4.60 -2.01
N GLU A 45 -27.30 -4.07 -1.57
CA GLU A 45 -27.34 -3.05 -0.52
C GLU A 45 -27.32 -3.77 0.83
N ILE A 46 -26.24 -3.58 1.57
CA ILE A 46 -26.10 -4.13 2.92
C ILE A 46 -25.90 -2.92 3.84
N GLY A 47 -26.97 -2.56 4.56
CA GLY A 47 -27.00 -1.51 5.58
C GLY A 47 -26.16 -0.26 5.27
N GLY A 48 -26.74 0.74 4.61
CA GLY A 48 -26.08 2.03 4.37
C GLY A 48 -25.04 2.06 3.25
N PHE A 49 -24.67 0.91 2.67
CA PHE A 49 -23.67 0.83 1.60
C PHE A 49 -24.13 -0.06 0.45
N VAL A 50 -23.93 0.41 -0.78
CA VAL A 50 -24.03 -0.40 -2.00
C VAL A 50 -22.70 -1.09 -2.20
N ILE A 51 -22.67 -2.43 -2.06
CA ILE A 51 -21.47 -3.20 -2.31
C ILE A 51 -21.29 -3.32 -3.83
N SER A 52 -20.32 -2.58 -4.37
CA SER A 52 -19.88 -2.73 -5.76
C SER A 52 -19.14 -4.06 -5.95
N LYS A 53 -18.86 -4.44 -7.20
CA LYS A 53 -18.16 -5.70 -7.55
C LYS A 53 -16.76 -5.87 -6.92
N HIS A 54 -16.17 -4.84 -6.31
CA HIS A 54 -14.80 -4.89 -5.76
C HIS A 54 -14.73 -4.06 -4.47
N ILE A 55 -14.42 -4.71 -3.35
CA ILE A 55 -14.55 -4.17 -1.98
C ILE A 55 -13.20 -3.77 -1.36
N ASP A 56 -12.12 -3.85 -2.14
CA ASP A 56 -10.74 -3.85 -1.66
C ASP A 56 -10.22 -2.48 -1.16
N ASN A 57 -11.08 -1.46 -1.13
CA ASN A 57 -10.59 -0.08 -1.05
C ASN A 57 -10.96 0.69 0.22
N TYR A 58 -11.66 0.14 1.23
CA TYR A 58 -12.10 1.02 2.34
C TYR A 58 -12.16 0.44 3.75
N ALA A 59 -11.79 -0.82 4.02
CA ALA A 59 -12.11 -1.41 5.31
C ALA A 59 -10.91 -1.58 6.27
N LEU A 60 -11.04 -1.04 7.48
CA LEU A 60 -10.20 -1.36 8.63
C LEU A 60 -10.85 -2.53 9.39
N VAL A 61 -10.10 -3.60 9.61
CA VAL A 61 -10.58 -4.82 10.27
C VAL A 61 -10.23 -4.78 11.75
N HIS A 62 -11.23 -4.84 12.64
CA HIS A 62 -11.05 -4.98 14.09
C HIS A 62 -11.52 -6.34 14.58
N TYR A 63 -10.73 -6.96 15.45
CA TYR A 63 -11.07 -8.18 16.18
C TYR A 63 -11.58 -7.87 17.58
N TYR A 64 -12.64 -8.56 18.01
CA TYR A 64 -13.10 -8.57 19.39
C TYR A 64 -13.02 -9.98 20.00
N GLU A 65 -13.07 -10.04 21.34
CA GLU A 65 -12.84 -11.27 22.13
C GLU A 65 -13.86 -12.40 21.89
N ASP A 66 -14.98 -12.09 21.23
CA ASP A 66 -16.09 -12.98 20.88
C ASP A 66 -15.93 -13.67 19.50
N GLY A 67 -14.84 -13.39 18.78
CA GLY A 67 -14.54 -14.03 17.49
C GLY A 67 -15.30 -13.46 16.30
N VAL A 68 -15.99 -12.32 16.47
CA VAL A 68 -16.68 -11.62 15.38
C VAL A 68 -15.78 -10.52 14.82
N ILE A 69 -15.56 -10.55 13.50
CA ILE A 69 -14.80 -9.54 12.78
C ILE A 69 -15.73 -8.35 12.48
N ASN A 70 -15.36 -7.15 12.96
CA ASN A 70 -16.03 -5.91 12.59
C ASN A 70 -15.20 -5.17 11.54
N LEU A 71 -15.78 -4.96 10.36
CA LEU A 71 -15.21 -4.11 9.30
C LEU A 71 -15.73 -2.67 9.49
N ARG A 72 -14.83 -1.71 9.70
CA ARG A 72 -15.17 -0.28 9.62
C ARG A 72 -14.70 0.27 8.29
N MET A 73 -15.63 0.73 7.46
CA MET A 73 -15.30 1.42 6.22
C MET A 73 -15.13 2.92 6.49
N PHE A 74 -13.96 3.48 6.17
CA PHE A 74 -13.73 4.93 6.32
C PHE A 74 -14.00 5.65 5.01
N ILE A 75 -15.13 6.35 4.93
CA ILE A 75 -15.34 7.40 3.92
C ILE A 75 -15.09 8.73 4.63
N PRO A 76 -14.06 9.51 4.28
CA PRO A 76 -13.89 10.86 4.82
C PRO A 76 -15.11 11.74 4.52
N ASP A 77 -15.57 12.53 5.49
CA ASP A 77 -16.78 13.38 5.42
C ASP A 77 -16.77 14.39 4.25
N ASP A 78 -15.61 14.65 3.64
CA ASP A 78 -15.41 15.55 2.50
C ASP A 78 -15.38 14.85 1.12
N CYS A 79 -15.38 13.51 1.07
CA CYS A 79 -15.53 12.73 -0.16
C CYS A 79 -17.01 12.66 -0.58
N ARG A 80 -17.54 13.76 -1.11
CA ARG A 80 -18.91 13.80 -1.67
C ARG A 80 -19.07 12.78 -2.79
N ASN A 81 -20.04 11.87 -2.65
CA ASN A 81 -20.75 11.16 -3.72
C ASN A 81 -19.91 10.81 -4.96
N GLU A 82 -18.76 10.17 -4.77
CA GLU A 82 -18.05 9.58 -5.90
C GLU A 82 -18.54 8.15 -6.11
N VAL A 83 -19.03 7.89 -7.32
CA VAL A 83 -19.27 6.52 -7.79
C VAL A 83 -17.90 5.83 -7.81
N LEU A 84 -17.71 4.86 -6.91
CA LEU A 84 -16.49 4.06 -6.87
C LEU A 84 -16.45 3.16 -8.10
N TYR A 85 -15.56 3.49 -9.04
CA TYR A 85 -15.37 2.69 -10.23
C TYR A 85 -14.42 1.52 -9.93
N ASN A 86 -14.94 0.33 -10.21
CA ASN A 86 -14.16 -0.89 -10.27
C ASN A 86 -12.91 -0.71 -11.14
N CYS A 87 -11.74 -0.88 -10.54
CA CYS A 87 -10.52 -1.13 -11.28
C CYS A 87 -10.41 -2.64 -11.51
N LYS A 88 -10.50 -3.08 -12.78
CA LYS A 88 -10.16 -4.47 -13.14
C LYS A 88 -8.78 -4.82 -12.56
N PRO A 89 -8.55 -6.06 -12.09
CA PRO A 89 -7.22 -6.53 -11.71
C PRO A 89 -6.20 -6.17 -12.79
N GLU A 90 -4.96 -5.90 -12.37
CA GLU A 90 -3.93 -5.64 -13.34
C GLU A 90 -3.77 -6.85 -14.25
N LYS A 91 -3.76 -6.58 -15.55
CA LYS A 91 -3.43 -7.61 -16.52
C LYS A 91 -1.96 -7.96 -16.47
N ARG A 92 -1.11 -6.97 -16.16
CA ARG A 92 0.35 -7.10 -16.10
C ARG A 92 0.94 -6.13 -15.09
N LEU A 93 2.07 -6.51 -14.51
CA LEU A 93 2.94 -5.62 -13.74
C LEU A 93 4.32 -5.55 -14.38
N TYR A 94 5.06 -4.49 -14.11
CA TYR A 94 6.32 -4.18 -14.78
C TYR A 94 7.38 -3.74 -13.77
N LYS A 95 8.54 -4.39 -13.74
CA LYS A 95 9.69 -4.01 -12.90
C LYS A 95 10.84 -3.53 -13.77
N TYR A 96 11.14 -2.24 -13.71
CA TYR A 96 12.28 -1.65 -14.39
C TYR A 96 13.54 -1.74 -13.52
N GLY A 97 14.67 -2.14 -14.11
CA GLY A 97 15.94 -2.21 -13.41
C GLY A 97 17.08 -2.73 -14.28
N GLU A 98 18.23 -2.95 -13.63
CA GLU A 98 19.40 -3.54 -14.27
C GLU A 98 19.16 -5.02 -14.58
N LYS A 99 19.50 -5.45 -15.81
CA LYS A 99 19.31 -6.80 -16.34
C LYS A 99 19.92 -7.85 -15.43
N ILE A 100 21.10 -7.57 -14.87
CA ILE A 100 21.80 -8.51 -13.97
C ILE A 100 20.97 -8.83 -12.73
N HIS A 101 20.24 -7.85 -12.19
CA HIS A 101 19.37 -8.05 -11.03
C HIS A 101 18.06 -8.70 -11.42
N LEU A 102 17.48 -8.36 -12.57
CA LEU A 102 16.25 -8.96 -13.05
C LEU A 102 16.44 -10.42 -13.50
N ARG A 103 17.61 -10.80 -14.00
CA ARG A 103 17.93 -12.20 -14.32
C ARG A 103 17.93 -13.12 -13.10
N GLN A 104 18.34 -12.62 -11.94
CA GLN A 104 18.27 -13.40 -10.70
C GLN A 104 16.81 -13.77 -10.34
N ILE A 105 15.86 -12.90 -10.68
CA ILE A 105 14.44 -13.19 -10.49
C ILE A 105 14.00 -14.29 -11.46
N THR A 106 14.33 -14.17 -12.74
CA THR A 106 13.87 -15.13 -13.76
C THR A 106 14.53 -16.49 -13.66
N GLU A 107 15.82 -16.54 -13.29
CA GLU A 107 16.60 -17.78 -13.28
C GLU A 107 16.48 -18.51 -11.94
N ASN A 108 16.40 -17.77 -10.83
CA ASN A 108 16.46 -18.33 -9.48
C ASN A 108 15.19 -18.08 -8.67
N GLY A 109 14.21 -17.34 -9.17
CA GLY A 109 12.99 -17.04 -8.42
C GLY A 109 13.25 -16.21 -7.16
N ILE A 110 14.29 -15.38 -7.14
CA ILE A 110 14.69 -14.60 -5.96
C ILE A 110 14.35 -13.13 -6.15
N PHE A 111 13.44 -12.63 -5.31
CA PHE A 111 13.15 -11.20 -5.19
C PHE A 111 13.89 -10.60 -3.99
N ARG A 112 14.76 -9.63 -4.28
CA ARG A 112 15.33 -8.79 -3.22
C ARG A 112 14.38 -7.65 -2.86
N ILE A 113 13.92 -7.62 -1.62
CA ILE A 113 13.03 -6.60 -1.06
C ILE A 113 13.82 -5.74 -0.09
N PHE A 114 13.56 -4.44 -0.12
CA PHE A 114 14.29 -3.46 0.68
C PHE A 114 13.36 -2.83 1.72
N PRO A 115 13.89 -2.47 2.90
CA PRO A 115 13.16 -1.61 3.81
C PRO A 115 12.97 -0.22 3.19
N ALA A 116 11.87 0.45 3.53
CA ALA A 116 11.50 1.75 3.03
C ALA A 116 12.54 2.82 3.36
N LEU A 117 13.18 2.74 4.54
CA LEU A 117 14.27 3.65 4.91
C LEU A 117 15.45 3.65 3.93
N LYS A 118 15.66 2.57 3.15
CA LYS A 118 16.72 2.54 2.13
C LYS A 118 16.50 3.61 1.05
N TYR A 119 15.25 3.88 0.68
CA TYR A 119 14.92 4.81 -0.41
C TYR A 119 15.25 6.27 -0.06
N LEU A 120 15.22 6.63 1.23
CA LEU A 120 15.68 7.94 1.73
C LEU A 120 17.18 8.19 1.50
N LYS A 121 17.97 7.12 1.33
CA LYS A 121 19.42 7.17 1.14
C LYS A 121 19.84 7.14 -0.33
N ILE A 122 18.91 6.91 -1.27
CA ILE A 122 19.25 6.89 -2.68
C ILE A 122 19.70 8.29 -3.08
N GLU A 123 20.91 8.37 -3.62
CA GLU A 123 21.48 9.59 -4.20
C GLU A 123 21.51 9.44 -5.72
N ASP A 124 21.35 10.56 -6.42
CA ASP A 124 21.42 10.64 -7.88
C ASP A 124 20.39 9.80 -8.66
N ASP A 125 19.24 9.50 -8.05
CA ASP A 125 18.08 8.89 -8.71
C ASP A 125 16.79 9.51 -8.15
N GLU A 126 16.49 10.71 -8.63
CA GLU A 126 15.35 11.53 -8.18
C GLU A 126 14.01 10.78 -8.30
N ALA A 127 13.88 9.89 -9.29
CA ALA A 127 12.67 9.11 -9.49
C ALA A 127 12.43 8.11 -8.36
N ARG A 128 13.50 7.50 -7.81
CA ARG A 128 13.41 6.56 -6.68
C ARG A 128 13.59 7.23 -5.33
N GLN A 129 14.05 8.48 -5.32
CA GLN A 129 14.24 9.28 -4.10
C GLN A 129 12.91 9.92 -3.67
N ASP A 130 12.11 9.13 -2.99
CA ASP A 130 10.89 9.61 -2.33
C ASP A 130 10.94 9.34 -0.82
N ASN A 131 10.26 10.19 -0.04
CA ASN A 131 10.05 9.93 1.37
C ASN A 131 8.77 9.10 1.55
N GLU A 132 8.93 7.79 1.46
CA GLU A 132 7.85 6.79 1.53
C GLU A 132 7.11 6.76 2.88
N PHE A 133 7.58 7.52 3.87
CA PHE A 133 6.97 7.65 5.20
C PHE A 133 6.04 8.84 5.30
N ILE A 134 6.00 9.74 4.32
CA ILE A 134 5.23 10.99 4.41
C ILE A 134 4.29 11.12 3.23
N ALA A 135 2.99 11.12 3.52
CA ALA A 135 1.97 11.52 2.58
C ALA A 135 1.52 12.94 2.89
N THR A 136 1.56 13.81 1.88
CA THR A 136 1.11 15.19 1.99
C THR A 136 -0.20 15.37 1.25
N THR A 137 -1.22 15.86 1.97
CA THR A 137 -2.48 16.33 1.37
C THR A 137 -2.56 17.85 1.48
N VAL A 138 -3.30 18.45 0.56
CA VAL A 138 -3.49 19.91 0.53
C VAL A 138 -4.98 20.19 0.52
N SER A 139 -5.43 20.91 1.54
CA SER A 139 -6.84 21.30 1.71
C SER A 139 -7.01 22.82 1.60
N ASP A 140 -8.20 23.28 1.20
CA ASP A 140 -8.51 24.71 1.21
C ASP A 140 -8.57 25.21 2.67
N GLY A 141 -7.66 26.13 3.01
CA GLY A 141 -7.56 26.67 4.35
C GLY A 141 -8.79 27.47 4.79
N LYS A 142 -9.68 27.86 3.88
CA LYS A 142 -10.96 28.49 4.22
C LYS A 142 -11.87 27.57 5.05
N ASN A 143 -11.71 26.26 4.91
CA ASN A 143 -12.47 25.26 5.65
C ASN A 143 -11.79 24.87 6.98
N PHE A 144 -10.62 25.43 7.28
CA PHE A 144 -9.84 25.11 8.48
C PHE A 144 -9.87 26.27 9.48
N THR A 145 -9.93 25.92 10.76
CA THR A 145 -9.65 26.84 11.86
C THR A 145 -8.72 26.13 12.82
N ALA A 146 -7.50 26.62 12.93
CA ALA A 146 -6.53 26.08 13.89
C ALA A 146 -6.82 26.66 15.27
N LEU A 147 -6.86 25.80 16.27
CA LEU A 147 -7.04 26.16 17.67
C LEU A 147 -5.69 26.05 18.38
N PHE A 148 -5.26 27.12 19.04
CA PHE A 148 -4.02 27.15 19.80
C PHE A 148 -4.32 27.50 21.25
N THR A 149 -3.76 26.74 22.17
CA THR A 149 -3.78 27.09 23.59
C THR A 149 -2.57 27.96 23.90
N ASP A 150 -2.80 29.20 24.33
CA ASP A 150 -1.72 30.05 24.80
C ASP A 150 -1.16 29.49 26.11
N LYS A 151 0.14 29.20 26.13
CA LYS A 151 0.80 28.59 27.29
C LYS A 151 0.83 29.49 28.52
N LYS A 152 0.61 30.80 28.38
CA LYS A 152 0.69 31.76 29.49
C LYS A 152 -0.60 31.84 30.29
N ASP A 153 -1.75 31.84 29.63
CA ASP A 153 -3.06 32.06 30.26
C ASP A 153 -4.07 30.93 29.98
N GLY A 154 -3.70 29.93 29.20
CA GLY A 154 -4.57 28.80 28.83
C GLY A 154 -5.67 29.17 27.85
N SER A 155 -5.70 30.40 27.33
CA SER A 155 -6.74 30.85 26.41
C SER A 155 -6.63 30.15 25.06
N ILE A 156 -7.79 29.81 24.46
CA ILE A 156 -7.85 29.24 23.12
C ILE A 156 -7.92 30.36 22.09
N LYS A 157 -6.89 30.47 21.26
CA LYS A 157 -6.82 31.39 20.11
C LYS A 157 -7.20 30.64 18.84
N LYS A 158 -8.05 31.27 18.03
CA LYS A 158 -8.45 30.77 16.71
C LYS A 158 -7.62 31.47 15.65
N ILE A 159 -6.93 30.69 14.82
CA ILE A 159 -6.20 31.19 13.67
C ILE A 159 -6.85 30.65 12.40
N LYS A 160 -7.22 31.55 11.50
CA LYS A 160 -7.64 31.20 10.14
C LYS A 160 -6.41 31.15 9.24
N PRO A 161 -6.18 30.05 8.51
CA PRO A 161 -5.14 30.00 7.50
C PRO A 161 -5.35 31.10 6.44
N ILE A 162 -4.25 31.72 6.01
CA ILE A 162 -4.26 32.73 4.94
C ILE A 162 -4.22 32.10 3.53
N GLY A 163 -4.09 30.78 3.43
CA GLY A 163 -4.02 30.01 2.20
C GLY A 163 -4.26 28.53 2.46
N ASN A 164 -3.93 27.68 1.50
CA ASN A 164 -4.10 26.23 1.62
C ASN A 164 -3.31 25.67 2.81
N VAL A 165 -3.87 24.66 3.47
CA VAL A 165 -3.24 23.93 4.57
C VAL A 165 -2.68 22.63 4.03
N SER A 166 -1.41 22.37 4.33
CA SER A 166 -0.74 21.11 4.02
C SER A 166 -0.79 20.20 5.24
N ASN A 167 -1.37 19.01 5.11
CA ASN A 167 -1.38 18.00 6.18
C ASN A 167 -0.42 16.87 5.81
N ASN A 168 0.53 16.60 6.71
CA ASN A 168 1.52 15.53 6.55
C ASN A 168 1.12 14.34 7.43
N TYR A 169 0.88 13.20 6.81
CA TYR A 169 0.63 11.93 7.48
C TYR A 169 1.93 11.14 7.50
N ILE A 170 2.42 10.85 8.71
CA ILE A 170 3.76 10.29 8.91
C ILE A 170 3.64 8.87 9.44
N MET A 171 4.27 7.94 8.73
CA MET A 171 4.51 6.59 9.22
C MET A 171 5.79 6.59 10.06
N THR A 172 5.71 6.14 11.31
CA THR A 172 6.85 6.14 12.25
C THR A 172 7.49 4.76 12.38
N VAL A 173 7.15 3.84 11.51
CA VAL A 173 7.60 2.45 11.55
C VAL A 173 8.16 2.09 10.19
N ASP A 174 9.34 1.46 10.16
CA ASP A 174 9.92 0.95 8.91
C ASP A 174 9.19 -0.30 8.43
N PHE A 175 9.21 -0.52 7.13
CA PHE A 175 8.47 -1.58 6.47
C PHE A 175 9.19 -2.04 5.23
N TYR A 176 8.94 -3.28 4.81
CA TYR A 176 9.46 -3.78 3.55
C TYR A 176 8.53 -3.39 2.42
N MET A 177 9.11 -2.99 1.29
CA MET A 177 8.32 -2.64 0.12
C MET A 177 8.94 -3.14 -1.19
N LEU A 178 8.07 -3.53 -2.11
CA LEU A 178 8.38 -3.81 -3.51
C LEU A 178 7.48 -2.96 -4.39
N CYS A 179 8.09 -2.16 -5.24
CA CYS A 179 7.40 -1.29 -6.18
C CYS A 179 7.51 -1.83 -7.61
N LEU A 180 6.37 -1.86 -8.29
CA LEU A 180 6.21 -2.21 -9.70
C LEU A 180 5.40 -1.11 -10.38
N SER A 181 5.37 -1.11 -11.70
CA SER A 181 4.42 -0.30 -12.49
C SER A 181 3.27 -1.19 -12.94
N TYR A 182 2.04 -0.67 -12.95
CA TYR A 182 0.88 -1.39 -13.49
C TYR A 182 0.64 -1.14 -14.98
N ALA A 183 1.49 -0.34 -15.62
CA ALA A 183 1.42 -0.11 -17.04
C ALA A 183 2.82 0.12 -17.63
N TYR A 184 3.06 -0.47 -18.80
CA TYR A 184 4.31 -0.32 -19.52
C TYR A 184 4.52 1.13 -19.98
N ASP A 185 5.74 1.61 -19.79
CA ASP A 185 6.25 2.87 -20.31
C ASP A 185 7.73 2.72 -20.68
N GLU A 186 8.08 3.00 -21.94
CA GLU A 186 9.47 3.05 -22.34
C GLU A 186 10.21 4.25 -21.72
N ASN A 187 9.50 5.31 -21.34
CA ASN A 187 10.14 6.46 -20.71
C ASN A 187 10.67 6.12 -19.31
N LEU A 188 10.13 5.09 -18.64
CA LEU A 188 10.60 4.68 -17.33
C LEU A 188 12.03 4.13 -17.35
N TYR A 189 12.54 3.64 -18.48
CA TYR A 189 13.97 3.32 -18.65
C TYR A 189 14.89 4.54 -18.58
N LYS A 190 14.37 5.74 -18.86
CA LYS A 190 15.12 7.01 -18.77
C LYS A 190 14.96 7.66 -17.40
N VAL A 191 13.79 7.48 -16.79
CA VAL A 191 13.45 8.01 -15.47
C VAL A 191 14.21 7.27 -14.36
N PHE A 192 14.28 5.94 -14.46
CA PHE A 192 14.94 5.12 -13.46
C PHE A 192 16.40 4.86 -13.83
N LYS A 193 17.32 5.36 -13.00
CA LYS A 193 18.77 5.22 -13.23
C LYS A 193 19.18 3.77 -13.43
N ASN A 194 20.12 3.56 -14.38
CA ASN A 194 20.66 2.27 -14.81
C ASN A 194 19.63 1.24 -15.31
N SER A 195 18.37 1.60 -15.55
CA SER A 195 17.39 0.62 -16.00
C SER A 195 17.60 0.32 -17.49
N ASP A 196 18.07 -0.88 -17.78
CA ASP A 196 18.34 -1.41 -19.12
C ASP A 196 17.44 -2.62 -19.45
N SER A 197 16.57 -3.03 -18.53
CA SER A 197 15.63 -4.13 -18.70
C SER A 197 14.34 -3.92 -17.91
N CYS A 198 13.29 -4.62 -18.33
CA CYS A 198 11.99 -4.65 -17.67
C CYS A 198 11.54 -6.10 -17.50
N LEU A 199 11.21 -6.47 -16.27
CA LEU A 199 10.52 -7.72 -15.98
C LEU A 199 9.01 -7.49 -16.09
N ILE A 200 8.36 -8.22 -16.99
CA ILE A 200 6.92 -8.25 -17.17
C ILE A 200 6.37 -9.41 -16.36
N ILE A 201 5.38 -9.15 -15.53
CA ILE A 201 4.62 -10.15 -14.79
C ILE A 201 3.26 -10.26 -15.47
N ASN A 202 3.00 -11.41 -16.07
CA ASN A 202 1.82 -11.70 -16.90
C ASN A 202 0.60 -12.12 -16.09
N GLU A 203 0.80 -12.69 -14.90
CA GLU A 203 -0.29 -13.10 -14.00
C GLU A 203 -0.14 -12.41 -12.62
N PRO A 204 -0.55 -11.14 -12.48
CA PRO A 204 -0.33 -10.38 -11.25
C PRO A 204 -0.97 -10.99 -10.00
N THR A 205 -2.10 -11.67 -10.14
CA THR A 205 -2.79 -12.30 -8.99
C THR A 205 -1.98 -13.46 -8.43
N GLU A 206 -1.58 -14.39 -9.29
CA GLU A 206 -0.73 -15.52 -8.91
C GLU A 206 0.63 -15.04 -8.39
N PHE A 207 1.22 -14.04 -9.03
CA PHE A 207 2.44 -13.41 -8.55
C PHE A 207 2.26 -12.85 -7.12
N SER A 208 1.17 -12.13 -6.86
CA SER A 208 0.88 -11.58 -5.52
C SER A 208 0.78 -12.67 -4.47
N GLU A 209 0.05 -13.76 -4.76
CA GLU A 209 -0.10 -14.90 -3.84
C GLU A 209 1.26 -15.54 -3.54
N ARG A 210 2.08 -15.80 -4.57
CA ARG A 210 3.44 -16.38 -4.39
C ARG A 210 4.34 -15.45 -3.58
N MET A 211 4.28 -14.13 -3.81
CA MET A 211 5.07 -13.14 -3.07
C MET A 211 4.69 -13.10 -1.59
N HIS A 212 3.39 -13.01 -1.27
CA HIS A 212 2.92 -12.99 0.11
C HIS A 212 3.23 -14.32 0.82
N ALA A 213 2.96 -15.45 0.17
CA ALA A 213 3.29 -16.76 0.72
C ALA A 213 4.81 -16.97 0.93
N ALA A 214 5.67 -16.41 0.07
CA ALA A 214 7.11 -16.43 0.29
C ALA A 214 7.54 -15.58 1.49
N PHE A 215 6.97 -14.38 1.63
CA PHE A 215 7.25 -13.50 2.77
C PHE A 215 6.82 -14.16 4.09
N ASP A 216 5.57 -14.64 4.16
CA ASP A 216 4.99 -15.20 5.39
C ASP A 216 5.70 -16.46 5.88
N ARG A 217 6.27 -17.25 4.95
CA ARG A 217 7.12 -18.41 5.28
C ARG A 217 8.42 -18.01 5.96
N GLN A 218 8.99 -16.86 5.61
CA GLN A 218 10.32 -16.44 6.05
C GLN A 218 10.26 -15.43 7.22
N TYR A 219 9.21 -14.62 7.30
CA TYR A 219 9.06 -13.53 8.26
C TYR A 219 7.68 -13.54 8.89
N GLN A 220 7.61 -13.91 10.17
CA GLN A 220 6.38 -13.84 10.96
C GLN A 220 6.23 -12.46 11.62
N GLY A 221 4.99 -12.08 11.93
CA GLY A 221 4.68 -10.81 12.61
C GLY A 221 4.66 -9.60 11.67
N TYR A 222 4.39 -9.84 10.39
CA TYR A 222 4.19 -8.81 9.38
C TYR A 222 2.82 -9.01 8.71
N VAL A 223 2.20 -7.90 8.33
CA VAL A 223 0.97 -7.88 7.53
C VAL A 223 1.31 -7.36 6.14
N GLY A 224 1.09 -8.21 5.14
CA GLY A 224 1.26 -7.88 3.72
C GLY A 224 0.02 -7.26 3.11
N VAL A 225 0.20 -6.19 2.33
CA VAL A 225 -0.85 -5.56 1.50
C VAL A 225 -0.26 -5.18 0.15
N ASN A 226 -1.04 -5.34 -0.92
CA ASN A 226 -0.65 -4.91 -2.26
C ASN A 226 -1.76 -4.13 -2.99
N ALA A 227 -1.42 -2.99 -3.58
CA ALA A 227 -2.38 -2.13 -4.28
C ALA A 227 -1.71 -1.06 -5.16
N ARG A 228 -2.53 -0.38 -5.97
CA ARG A 228 -2.13 0.83 -6.71
C ARG A 228 -1.84 1.99 -5.75
N VAL A 229 -0.87 2.81 -6.14
CA VAL A 229 -0.63 4.10 -5.49
C VAL A 229 -1.64 5.13 -5.99
N SER A 230 -2.23 5.87 -5.06
CA SER A 230 -3.03 7.05 -5.32
C SER A 230 -2.13 8.28 -5.44
N TYR A 231 -2.32 9.06 -6.49
CA TYR A 231 -1.53 10.25 -6.75
C TYR A 231 -2.36 11.51 -6.56
N GLY A 232 -1.89 12.46 -5.76
CA GLY A 232 -2.66 13.68 -5.61
C GLY A 232 -2.48 14.45 -4.33
N ASN A 233 -3.51 15.24 -4.06
CA ASN A 233 -3.70 15.98 -2.82
C ASN A 233 -4.64 15.24 -1.87
N CYS A 234 -5.10 14.04 -2.23
CA CYS A 234 -5.99 13.21 -1.42
C CYS A 234 -5.19 12.02 -0.88
N LEU A 235 -5.45 11.67 0.38
CA LEU A 235 -4.86 10.48 0.99
C LEU A 235 -5.52 9.24 0.37
N SER A 236 -4.71 8.25 0.02
CA SER A 236 -5.22 6.92 -0.31
C SER A 236 -6.02 6.36 0.86
N PRO A 237 -7.11 5.63 0.61
CA PRO A 237 -7.81 4.89 1.66
C PRO A 237 -6.92 3.88 2.39
N LEU A 238 -5.88 3.36 1.71
CA LEU A 238 -4.85 2.49 2.29
C LEU A 238 -3.74 3.27 3.02
N GLY A 239 -3.95 4.57 3.24
CA GLY A 239 -3.10 5.43 4.02
C GLY A 239 -1.83 5.91 3.32
N THR A 240 -0.86 6.33 4.13
CA THR A 240 0.40 6.94 3.68
C THR A 240 1.17 6.04 2.70
N LEU A 241 1.19 4.73 2.94
CA LEU A 241 1.96 3.74 2.19
C LEU A 241 1.59 3.66 0.70
N PHE A 242 0.37 4.08 0.36
CA PHE A 242 -0.17 4.04 -1.00
C PHE A 242 -0.56 5.43 -1.50
N THR A 243 0.00 6.49 -0.91
CA THR A 243 -0.23 7.87 -1.33
C THR A 243 1.07 8.47 -1.82
N LYS A 244 1.04 9.11 -2.99
CA LYS A 244 2.24 9.72 -3.58
C LYS A 244 1.93 11.05 -4.25
N ASN A 245 2.95 11.90 -4.34
CA ASN A 245 2.81 13.18 -5.01
C ASN A 245 2.58 13.02 -6.53
N LYS A 246 1.75 13.87 -7.13
CA LYS A 246 1.46 13.87 -8.58
C LYS A 246 2.71 13.93 -9.46
N ARG A 247 3.83 14.48 -8.99
CA ARG A 247 5.10 14.50 -9.74
C ARG A 247 5.58 13.10 -10.14
N PHE A 248 5.20 12.08 -9.39
CA PHE A 248 5.56 10.69 -9.64
C PHE A 248 4.52 9.90 -10.43
N LEU A 249 3.45 10.56 -10.93
CA LEU A 249 2.33 9.90 -11.60
C LEU A 249 2.76 9.01 -12.78
N LEU A 250 3.83 9.39 -13.49
CA LEU A 250 4.36 8.63 -14.62
C LEU A 250 4.79 7.19 -14.22
N GLN A 251 5.15 6.98 -12.96
CA GLN A 251 5.57 5.66 -12.47
C GLN A 251 4.44 4.65 -12.45
N ARG A 252 3.17 5.11 -12.33
CA ARG A 252 1.97 4.26 -12.34
C ARG A 252 2.16 3.06 -11.41
N GLU A 253 2.45 3.36 -10.15
CA GLU A 253 3.05 2.44 -9.20
C GLU A 253 2.01 1.50 -8.59
N TYR A 254 2.40 0.24 -8.46
CA TYR A 254 1.73 -0.83 -7.74
C TYR A 254 2.69 -1.32 -6.67
N ARG A 255 2.28 -1.24 -5.40
CA ARG A 255 3.13 -1.56 -4.26
C ARG A 255 2.71 -2.86 -3.63
N PHE A 256 3.70 -3.60 -3.19
CA PHE A 256 3.60 -4.58 -2.13
C PHE A 256 4.28 -3.97 -0.90
N VAL A 257 3.62 -4.03 0.24
CA VAL A 257 4.11 -3.53 1.51
C VAL A 257 3.90 -4.58 2.59
N TRP A 258 4.92 -4.81 3.40
CA TRP A 258 4.83 -5.66 4.59
C TRP A 258 5.16 -4.82 5.81
N MET A 259 4.13 -4.53 6.59
CA MET A 259 4.20 -3.75 7.82
C MET A 259 4.40 -4.68 9.02
N PRO A 260 5.30 -4.39 9.97
CA PRO A 260 5.40 -5.18 11.18
C PRO A 260 4.13 -4.98 12.04
N GLU A 261 3.57 -6.07 12.57
CA GLU A 261 2.43 -6.05 13.51
C GLU A 261 2.79 -5.34 14.82
N HIS A 262 4.05 -5.47 15.22
CA HIS A 262 4.63 -4.86 16.40
C HIS A 262 5.99 -4.26 16.04
N SER A 263 6.06 -2.93 15.94
CA SER A 263 7.35 -2.27 15.78
C SER A 263 8.17 -2.35 17.07
N LYS A 264 9.46 -2.66 16.94
CA LYS A 264 10.41 -2.60 18.06
C LYS A 264 10.96 -1.20 18.27
N GLU A 265 10.91 -0.35 17.24
CA GLU A 265 11.50 0.98 17.24
C GLU A 265 10.59 1.95 16.46
N GLU A 266 10.28 3.09 17.07
CA GLU A 266 9.58 4.18 16.39
C GLU A 266 10.60 5.18 15.86
N LEU A 267 10.48 5.51 14.59
CA LEU A 267 11.27 6.54 13.91
C LEU A 267 10.81 7.92 14.36
N ASP A 268 11.77 8.81 14.63
CA ASP A 268 11.48 10.19 15.01
C ASP A 268 10.75 10.93 13.85
N PRO A 269 9.49 11.39 14.05
CA PRO A 269 8.72 12.07 13.03
C PRO A 269 9.35 13.37 12.51
N ILE A 270 10.06 14.10 13.38
CA ILE A 270 10.74 15.35 13.02
C ILE A 270 11.95 15.04 12.14
N LYS A 271 12.67 13.95 12.45
CA LYS A 271 13.78 13.48 11.62
C LYS A 271 13.31 13.00 10.25
N LEU A 272 12.16 12.34 10.19
CA LEU A 272 11.51 11.93 8.94
C LEU A 272 11.14 13.15 8.09
N GLN A 273 10.47 14.15 8.67
CA GLN A 273 10.12 15.38 7.94
C GLN A 273 11.34 16.13 7.40
N LYS A 274 12.46 16.11 8.14
CA LYS A 274 13.70 16.77 7.75
C LYS A 274 14.58 15.94 6.82
N ASN A 275 14.19 14.70 6.50
CA ASN A 275 15.01 13.74 5.76
C ASN A 275 16.43 13.63 6.34
N ASP A 276 16.56 13.47 7.66
CA ASP A 276 17.87 13.36 8.34
C ASP A 276 18.58 12.05 8.00
N ARG A 277 19.31 12.05 6.88
CA ARG A 277 19.98 10.86 6.33
C ARG A 277 20.99 10.24 7.29
N ALA A 278 21.69 11.07 8.07
CA ALA A 278 22.69 10.60 9.03
C ALA A 278 22.03 9.80 10.16
N TYR A 279 20.88 10.25 10.64
CA TYR A 279 20.07 9.51 11.61
C TYR A 279 19.59 8.15 11.05
N PHE A 280 19.09 8.12 9.81
CA PHE A 280 18.64 6.86 9.19
C PHE A 280 19.80 5.94 8.74
N ALA A 281 21.04 6.45 8.68
CA ALA A 281 22.22 5.69 8.28
C ALA A 281 22.36 4.40 9.10
N SER A 282 22.18 4.50 10.42
CA SER A 282 22.32 3.41 11.38
C SER A 282 21.08 2.54 11.59
N LEU A 283 19.92 2.96 11.08
CA LEU A 283 18.63 2.30 11.35
C LEU A 283 18.13 1.40 10.21
N VAL A 284 18.72 1.51 9.02
CA VAL A 284 18.27 0.72 7.86
C VAL A 284 18.51 -0.76 8.11
N GLU A 285 17.41 -1.51 8.15
CA GLU A 285 17.45 -2.96 8.18
C GLU A 285 18.10 -3.53 6.92
N LYS A 286 18.49 -4.80 6.98
CA LYS A 286 19.07 -5.46 5.81
C LYS A 286 17.99 -5.74 4.77
N PRO A 287 18.32 -5.67 3.47
CA PRO A 287 17.48 -6.24 2.43
C PRO A 287 17.22 -7.71 2.70
N ILE A 288 16.08 -8.20 2.26
CA ILE A 288 15.70 -9.60 2.35
C ILE A 288 15.64 -10.19 0.95
N ASP A 289 16.08 -11.43 0.82
CA ASP A 289 15.92 -12.21 -0.41
C ASP A 289 14.77 -13.18 -0.18
N LEU A 290 13.70 -13.04 -0.97
CA LEU A 290 12.55 -13.93 -0.95
C LEU A 290 12.62 -14.91 -2.11
N TYR A 291 12.55 -16.20 -1.80
CA TYR A 291 12.41 -17.24 -2.81
C TYR A 291 10.92 -17.51 -3.09
N VAL A 292 10.48 -17.14 -4.29
CA VAL A 292 9.07 -17.23 -4.70
C VAL A 292 8.78 -18.45 -5.58
N GLY A 293 9.78 -19.31 -5.79
CA GLY A 293 9.68 -20.49 -6.65
C GLY A 293 10.04 -20.18 -8.11
N ASP A 294 9.82 -21.15 -8.99
CA ASP A 294 9.88 -20.92 -10.43
C ASP A 294 8.80 -19.90 -10.82
N LEU A 295 9.13 -19.04 -11.77
CA LEU A 295 8.25 -18.00 -12.29
C LEU A 295 8.22 -17.97 -13.81
N GLY A 296 8.92 -18.88 -14.49
CA GLY A 296 9.01 -18.91 -15.95
C GLY A 296 7.65 -19.07 -16.64
N ASP A 297 6.64 -19.49 -15.90
CA ASP A 297 5.23 -19.56 -16.31
C ASP A 297 4.52 -18.20 -16.31
N ILE A 298 4.95 -17.25 -15.48
CA ILE A 298 4.23 -15.99 -15.24
C ILE A 298 5.05 -14.72 -15.49
N ILE A 299 6.34 -14.82 -15.83
CA ILE A 299 7.18 -13.65 -16.11
C ILE A 299 7.91 -13.72 -17.46
N GLU A 300 8.22 -12.54 -17.98
CA GLU A 300 9.02 -12.33 -19.19
C GLU A 300 10.04 -11.21 -18.94
N LEU A 301 11.27 -11.37 -19.40
CA LEU A 301 12.30 -10.34 -19.31
C LEU A 301 12.53 -9.70 -20.68
N VAL A 302 12.37 -8.39 -20.74
CA VAL A 302 12.50 -7.60 -21.98
C VAL A 302 13.61 -6.57 -21.82
N ASP A 303 14.49 -6.51 -22.81
CA ASP A 303 15.56 -5.52 -22.88
C ASP A 303 15.01 -4.13 -23.24
N LYS A 304 15.73 -3.09 -22.82
CA LYS A 304 15.43 -1.72 -23.23
C LYS A 304 15.46 -1.61 -24.78
N PRO A 305 14.42 -1.05 -25.42
CA PRO A 305 14.43 -0.79 -26.85
C PRO A 305 15.63 0.09 -27.25
N ILE A 306 16.27 -0.23 -28.37
CA ILE A 306 17.43 0.50 -28.94
C ILE A 306 16.99 1.85 -29.48
#